data_AF-A0AAJ1VZ62-F1
#
_entry.id   AF-A0AAJ1VZ62-F1
#
_cell.length_a   1.000
_cell.length_b   1.000
_cell.length_c   1.000
_cell.angle_alpha   90.00
_cell.angle_beta   90.00
_cell.angle_gamma   90.00
#
_symmetry.space_group_name_H-M   'P 1'
#
loop_
_entity.id
_entity.type
_entity.pdbx_description
1 polymer ?
#
loop_
_entity_poly.entity_id
_entity_poly.type
_entity_poly.pdbx_seq_one_letter_code
_entity_poly.pdbx_strand_id
1 'polypeptide(L)' 'MAIGTTEIAILVVIAIFLFGAKKIPELARNMGLAKGEFQRAVEEGVQPSSAEQDMDRGGMTEEI' A
#
# COMPACT_ATOMS: atom_id res chain seq x y z
N MET A 1 27.67 -13.72 -18.08
CA MET A 1 26.89 -14.86 -17.56
C MET A 1 25.74 -14.28 -16.76
N ALA A 2 24.50 -14.60 -17.12
CA ALA A 2 23.34 -14.22 -16.32
C ALA A 2 23.25 -15.15 -15.11
N ILE A 3 22.74 -14.64 -13.98
CA ILE A 3 22.45 -15.48 -12.82
C ILE A 3 21.38 -16.50 -13.25
N GLY A 4 21.72 -17.78 -13.16
CA GLY A 4 20.82 -18.87 -13.47
C GLY A 4 19.82 -19.15 -12.35
N THR A 5 18.88 -20.04 -12.65
CA THR A 5 17.83 -20.45 -11.70
C THR A 5 18.41 -21.06 -10.43
N THR A 6 19.51 -21.81 -10.53
CA THR A 6 20.21 -22.41 -9.40
C THR A 6 20.83 -21.38 -8.47
N GLU A 7 21.53 -20.38 -9.00
CA GLU A 7 22.12 -19.33 -8.15
C GLU A 7 21.03 -18.49 -7.46
N ILE A 8 19.93 -18.17 -8.15
CA ILE A 8 18.77 -17.49 -7.54
C ILE A 8 18.20 -18.33 -6.38
N ALA A 9 18.03 -19.64 -6.57
CA ALA A 9 17.50 -20.52 -5.53
C ALA A 9 18.39 -20.51 -4.28
N ILE A 10 19.72 -20.57 -4.46
CA ILE A 10 20.68 -20.51 -3.34
C ILE A 10 20.55 -19.18 -2.59
N LEU A 11 20.47 -18.05 -3.32
CA LEU A 11 20.30 -16.74 -2.70
C LEU A 11 19.00 -16.63 -1.91
N VAL A 12 17.89 -17.15 -2.44
CA VAL A 12 16.60 -17.19 -1.74
C VAL A 12 16.68 -18.03 -0.47
N VAL A 13 17.35 -19.18 -0.51
CA VAL A 13 17.57 -20.02 0.68
C VAL A 13 18.37 -19.28 1.74
N ILE A 14 19.47 -18.62 1.35
CA ILE A 14 20.29 -17.81 2.27
C ILE A 14 19.45 -16.67 2.87
N ALA A 15 18.69 -15.95 2.06
CA ALA A 15 17.81 -14.89 2.54
C ALA A 15 16.76 -15.42 3.54
N ILE A 16 16.14 -16.57 3.25
CA ILE A 16 15.20 -17.21 4.18
C ILE A 16 15.90 -17.65 5.46
N PHE A 17 17.16 -18.09 5.41
CA PHE A 17 17.90 -18.49 6.61
C PHE A 17 18.25 -17.29 7.50
N LEU A 18 18.64 -16.15 6.90
CA LEU A 18 19.00 -14.92 7.61
C LEU A 18 17.79 -14.20 8.18
N PHE A 19 16.72 -14.06 7.39
CA PHE A 19 15.53 -13.31 7.77
C PHE A 19 14.43 -14.19 8.36
N GLY A 20 14.41 -15.48 8.06
CA GLY A 20 13.32 -16.39 8.41
C GLY A 20 12.21 -16.41 7.36
N ALA A 21 11.67 -17.61 7.07
CA ALA A 21 10.64 -17.82 6.04
C ALA A 21 9.37 -16.98 6.24
N LYS A 22 9.09 -16.58 7.49
CA LYS A 22 7.92 -15.75 7.85
C LYS A 22 8.13 -14.25 7.62
N LYS A 23 9.38 -13.75 7.56
CA LYS A 23 9.64 -12.31 7.45
C LYS A 23 9.32 -11.74 6.08
N ILE A 24 9.58 -12.48 5.01
CA ILE A 24 9.24 -12.06 3.64
C ILE A 24 7.73 -11.80 3.48
N PRO A 25 6.80 -12.74 3.82
CA PRO A 25 5.37 -12.49 3.69
C PRO A 25 4.85 -11.45 4.70
N GLU A 26 5.42 -11.38 5.90
CA GLU A 26 5.08 -10.36 6.90
C GLU A 26 5.42 -8.94 6.39
N LEU A 27 6.62 -8.76 5.82
CA LEU A 27 7.04 -7.49 5.20
C LEU A 27 6.13 -7.13 4.03
N ALA A 28 5.85 -8.07 3.11
CA ALA A 28 4.96 -7.81 1.98
C ALA A 28 3.55 -7.38 2.43
N ARG A 29 2.98 -8.05 3.45
CA ARG A 29 1.68 -7.69 4.03
C ARG A 29 1.70 -6.28 4.62
N ASN A 30 2.70 -5.98 5.45
CA ASN A 30 2.79 -4.69 6.12
C ASN A 30 3.05 -3.54 5.13
N MET A 31 3.91 -3.77 4.12
CA MET A 31 4.13 -2.81 3.04
C MET A 31 2.88 -2.60 2.18
N GLY A 32 2.12 -3.66 1.90
CA GLY A 32 0.85 -3.56 1.17
C GLY A 32 -0.19 -2.72 1.91
N LEU A 33 -0.34 -2.96 3.22
CA LEU A 33 -1.22 -2.15 4.08
C LEU A 33 -0.77 -0.68 4.11
N ALA A 34 0.52 -0.43 4.34
CA ALA A 34 1.07 0.94 4.35
C ALA A 34 0.84 1.67 3.01
N LYS A 35 1.07 1.00 1.88
CA LYS A 35 0.80 1.56 0.55
C LYS A 35 -0.69 1.83 0.33
N GLY A 36 -1.57 0.95 0.82
CA GLY A 36 -3.02 1.10 0.72
C GLY A 36 -3.52 2.33 1.49
N GLU A 37 -3.16 2.44 2.76
CA GLU A 37 -3.54 3.59 3.59
C GLU A 37 -2.92 4.90 3.07
N PHE A 38 -1.67 4.86 2.58
CA PHE A 38 -1.05 6.01 1.95
C PHE A 38 -1.84 6.48 0.71
N GLN A 39 -2.24 5.56 -0.17
CA GLN A 39 -3.02 5.90 -1.36
C GLN A 39 -4.38 6.51 -0.99
N ARG A 40 -5.07 5.93 0.01
CA ARG A 40 -6.35 6.46 0.52
C ARG A 40 -6.19 7.87 1.09
N ALA A 41 -5.17 8.09 1.92
CA ALA A 41 -4.90 9.40 2.50
C ALA A 41 -4.57 10.46 1.42
N VAL A 42 -3.86 10.08 0.36
CA VAL A 42 -3.59 10.96 -0.77
C VAL A 42 -4.87 11.29 -1.54
N GLU A 43 -5.74 10.31 -1.80
CA GLU A 43 -7.02 10.53 -2.48
C GLU A 43 -7.98 11.39 -1.67
N GLU A 44 -8.07 11.14 -0.36
CA GLU A 44 -8.88 11.94 0.58
C GLU A 44 -8.32 13.36 0.74
N GLY A 45 -7.00 13.55 0.72
CA GLY A 45 -6.38 14.88 0.79
C GLY A 45 -6.47 15.69 -0.51
N VAL A 46 -6.72 15.04 -1.64
CA VAL A 46 -6.89 15.71 -2.96
C VAL A 46 -8.37 16.00 -3.25
N GLN A 47 -9.29 15.20 -2.72
CA GLN A 47 -10.71 15.49 -2.85
C GLN A 47 -11.13 16.58 -1.84
N PRO A 48 -11.86 17.62 -2.27
CA PRO A 48 -12.47 18.55 -1.33
C PRO A 48 -13.34 17.73 -0.37
N SER A 49 -13.21 18.01 0.93
CA SER A 49 -14.00 17.32 1.95
C SER A 49 -15.49 17.42 1.61
N SER A 50 -16.29 16.49 2.10
CA SER A 50 -17.75 16.54 1.91
C SER A 50 -18.34 17.88 2.34
N ALA A 51 -17.72 18.56 3.33
CA ALA A 51 -18.06 19.91 3.75
C ALA A 51 -17.70 20.98 2.71
N GLU A 52 -16.52 20.90 2.07
CA GLU A 52 -16.13 21.83 1.00
C GLU A 52 -16.99 21.63 -0.26
N GLN A 53 -17.32 20.39 -0.61
CA GLN A 53 -18.23 20.09 -1.73
C GLN A 53 -19.66 20.61 -1.48
N ASP A 54 -20.11 20.66 -0.23
CA ASP A 54 -21.43 21.15 0.14
C ASP A 54 -21.50 22.69 0.14
N MET A 55 -20.39 23.35 0.51
CA MET A 55 -20.23 24.80 0.38
C MET A 55 -20.19 25.26 -1.09
N ASP A 56 -19.49 24.51 -1.97
CA ASP A 56 -19.46 24.80 -3.41
C ASP A 56 -20.81 24.56 -4.11
N ARG A 57 -21.65 23.67 -3.56
CA ARG A 57 -23.05 23.48 -4.00
C ARG A 57 -24.03 24.54 -3.46
N GLY A 58 -23.55 25.53 -2.71
CA GLY A 58 -24.37 26.65 -2.24
C GLY A 58 -25.17 26.36 -0.96
N GLY A 59 -24.80 25.34 -0.18
CA GLY A 59 -25.39 25.07 1.14
C GLY A 59 -26.84 24.57 1.13
N MET A 60 -27.32 24.02 0.01
CA MET A 60 -28.62 23.36 -0.05
C MET A 60 -28.44 21.89 0.36
N THR A 61 -28.67 21.59 1.63
CA THR A 61 -28.87 20.21 2.07
C THR A 61 -30.04 19.62 1.29
N GLU A 62 -29.86 18.44 0.67
CA GLU A 62 -31.01 17.71 0.11
C GLU A 62 -31.92 17.30 1.27
N GLU A 63 -32.97 18.09 1.46
CA GLU A 63 -34.08 17.82 2.36
C GLU A 63 -34.97 16.76 1.69
N ILE A 64 -34.67 15.47 1.88
CA ILE A 64 -35.65 14.35 1.83
C ILE A 64 -35.20 13.23 2.78
#